data_AF-A0A932FPB2-F1
#
_entry.id   AF-A0A932FPB2-F1
#
_cell.length_a   1.000
_cell.length_b   1.000
_cell.length_c   1.000
_cell.angle_alpha   90.00
_cell.angle_beta   90.00
_cell.angle_gamma   90.00
#
_symmetry.space_group_name_H-M   'P 1'
#
loop_
_entity.id
_entity.type
_entity.pdbx_description
1 polymer ?
#
loop_
_entity_poly.entity_id
_entity_poly.type
_entity_poly.pdbx_seq_one_letter_code
_entity_poly.pdbx_strand_id
1 'polypeptide(L)'
;MLGAVQERRLAISRTALERFFNGRSESRRTLRCVAALLHTTPDALLNHTRPASPLAPAARACRPLSDPEAFRVAYQLWVEMTTRKLGLPIDLRHDLVADLYDSWYAFFKLARELVKTIPLHRDPASEEMRQLVKLSRAILNEGLRPHLEQWQARFRVWLAAGGNRALAPGLPPQEMQSQFPEWTALSRDLLAANQRLGGYLTSLEAMIAQPRKARRRKNRSRSA
;
A
#
# COMPACT_ATOMS: atom_id res chain seq x y z
N MET A 1 14.82 51.40 23.46
CA MET A 1 15.42 50.08 23.74
C MET A 1 14.83 49.06 22.79
N LEU A 2 15.50 48.79 21.67
CA LEU A 2 15.09 47.76 20.71
C LEU A 2 15.89 46.49 21.05
N GLY A 3 15.18 45.47 21.51
CA GLY A 3 15.76 44.20 21.93
C GLY A 3 16.36 43.43 20.75
N ALA A 4 17.62 43.02 20.90
CA ALA A 4 18.32 42.18 19.94
C ALA A 4 17.58 40.84 19.76
N VAL A 5 17.10 40.56 18.55
CA VAL A 5 16.64 39.23 18.16
C VAL A 5 17.88 38.36 18.02
N GLN A 6 18.09 37.49 19.00
CA GLN A 6 19.21 36.56 19.05
C GLN A 6 19.00 35.48 17.98
N GLU A 7 19.63 35.64 16.80
CA GLU A 7 19.67 34.60 15.77
C GLU A 7 20.38 33.36 16.33
N ARG A 8 19.59 32.39 16.80
CA ARG A 8 20.11 31.08 17.19
C ARG A 8 20.60 30.37 15.93
N ARG A 9 21.92 30.36 15.71
CA ARG A 9 22.57 29.52 14.70
C ARG A 9 22.28 28.05 15.02
N LEU A 10 21.36 27.45 14.26
CA LEU A 10 21.07 26.03 14.32
C LEU A 10 22.16 25.27 13.56
N ALA A 11 23.14 24.73 14.27
CA ALA A 11 24.15 23.85 13.68
C ALA A 11 23.61 22.42 13.63
N ILE A 12 23.38 21.90 12.41
CA ILE A 12 23.10 20.48 12.16
C ILE A 12 24.22 19.95 11.24
N SER A 13 24.85 18.84 11.60
CA SER A 13 25.84 18.23 10.72
C SER A 13 25.18 17.59 9.49
N ARG A 14 25.87 17.62 8.35
CA ARG A 14 25.42 16.95 7.11
C ARG A 14 25.13 15.47 7.34
N THR A 15 25.98 14.77 8.09
CA THR A 15 25.79 13.37 8.45
C THR A 15 24.51 13.14 9.28
N ALA A 16 24.14 14.08 10.15
CA ALA A 16 22.90 13.97 10.93
C ALA A 16 21.66 14.16 10.06
N LEU A 17 21.71 15.07 9.06
CA LEU A 17 20.65 15.23 8.06
C LEU A 17 20.51 13.98 7.18
N GLU A 18 21.63 13.46 6.67
CA GLU A 18 21.64 12.26 5.83
C GLU A 18 21.10 11.04 6.59
N ARG A 19 21.45 10.87 7.87
CA ARG A 19 20.88 9.78 8.70
C ARG A 19 19.38 9.95 8.96
N PHE A 20 18.91 11.19 9.11
CA PHE A 20 17.50 11.49 9.35
C PHE A 20 16.65 11.22 8.09
N PHE A 21 17.03 11.76 6.93
CA PHE A 21 16.29 11.56 5.68
C PHE A 21 16.35 10.12 5.13
N ASN A 22 17.37 9.34 5.49
CA ASN A 22 17.47 7.92 5.14
C ASN A 22 16.76 6.99 6.15
N GLY A 23 15.99 7.51 7.10
CA GLY A 23 15.24 6.70 8.08
C GLY A 23 16.11 5.97 9.10
N ARG A 24 17.38 6.37 9.28
CA ARG A 24 18.36 5.75 10.19
C ARG A 24 18.51 6.51 11.52
N SER A 25 17.66 7.50 11.78
CA SER A 25 17.65 8.30 13.02
C SER A 25 16.30 9.00 13.26
N GLU A 26 15.77 8.91 14.49
CA GLU A 26 14.57 9.62 14.95
C GLU A 26 14.90 10.76 15.93
N SER A 27 16.06 11.40 15.75
CA SER A 27 16.52 12.45 16.66
C SER A 27 15.53 13.61 16.73
N ARG A 28 14.84 13.76 17.87
CA ARG A 28 13.95 14.90 18.17
C ARG A 28 14.66 16.26 18.03
N ARG A 29 15.97 16.29 18.26
CA ARG A 29 16.79 17.49 18.08
C ARG A 29 16.96 17.83 16.60
N THR A 30 17.27 16.85 15.76
CA THR A 30 17.42 17.05 14.31
C THR A 30 16.09 17.49 13.70
N LEU A 31 14.99 16.84 14.08
CA LEU A 31 13.64 17.19 13.63
C LEU A 31 13.29 18.65 13.95
N ARG A 32 13.51 19.09 15.20
CA ARG A 32 13.24 20.48 15.60
C ARG A 32 14.11 21.50 14.85
N CYS A 33 15.39 21.19 14.65
CA CYS A 33 16.27 22.10 13.93
C CYS A 33 15.90 22.20 12.44
N VAL A 34 15.54 21.08 11.79
CA VAL A 34 15.08 21.09 10.38
C VAL A 34 13.74 21.83 10.24
N ALA A 35 12.80 21.59 11.15
CA ALA A 35 11.52 22.30 11.15
C ALA A 35 11.71 23.81 11.31
N ALA A 36 12.61 24.24 12.20
CA ALA A 36 12.93 25.65 12.39
C ALA A 36 13.62 26.28 11.15
N LEU A 37 14.50 25.55 10.45
CA LEU A 37 15.12 26.02 9.20
C LEU A 37 14.10 26.17 8.06
N LEU A 38 13.08 25.32 8.03
CA LEU A 38 12.03 25.32 7.01
C LEU A 38 10.80 26.14 7.42
N HIS A 39 10.90 26.93 8.50
CA HIS A 39 9.81 27.74 9.05
C HIS A 39 8.50 26.95 9.22
N THR A 40 8.60 25.70 9.66
CA THR A 40 7.46 24.80 9.86
C THR A 40 7.49 24.18 11.27
N THR A 41 6.44 23.46 11.65
CA THR A 41 6.42 22.73 12.94
C THR A 41 7.01 21.33 12.77
N PRO A 42 7.59 20.73 13.84
CA PRO A 42 8.05 19.35 13.79
C PRO A 42 6.98 18.37 13.31
N ASP A 43 5.73 18.58 13.71
CA ASP A 43 4.61 17.72 13.33
C ASP A 43 4.20 17.91 11.86
N ALA A 44 4.18 19.15 11.36
CA ALA A 44 3.94 19.42 9.95
C ALA A 44 5.07 18.86 9.07
N LEU A 45 6.33 19.00 9.51
CA LEU A 45 7.48 18.39 8.85
C LEU A 45 7.33 16.87 8.81
N LEU A 46 6.98 16.22 9.92
CA LEU A 46 6.72 14.77 9.96
C LEU A 46 5.58 14.36 9.02
N ASN A 47 4.55 15.18 8.85
CA ASN A 47 3.44 14.90 7.93
C ASN A 47 3.85 15.04 6.46
N HIS A 48 4.80 15.91 6.12
CA HIS A 48 5.32 16.10 4.77
C HIS A 48 6.53 15.19 4.43
N THR A 49 7.28 14.76 5.46
CA THR A 49 8.47 13.92 5.32
C THR A 49 8.22 12.47 5.65
N ARG A 50 7.07 12.11 6.24
CA ARG A 50 6.58 10.74 6.16
C ARG A 50 6.38 10.47 4.67
N PRO A 51 7.14 9.53 4.07
CA PRO A 51 6.58 8.83 2.93
C PRO A 51 5.21 8.32 3.39
N ALA A 52 4.19 8.33 2.51
CA ALA A 52 3.05 7.45 2.71
C ALA A 52 3.62 6.07 3.03
N SER A 53 3.54 5.67 4.30
CA SER A 53 4.29 4.58 4.94
C SER A 53 5.37 3.94 4.05
N PRO A 54 6.67 4.24 4.22
CA PRO A 54 7.69 3.56 3.43
C PRO A 54 7.59 2.07 3.78
N LEU A 55 7.36 1.28 2.74
CA LEU A 55 7.15 -0.16 2.74
C LEU A 55 5.74 -0.57 3.21
N ALA A 56 4.93 -1.02 2.24
CA ALA A 56 4.11 -2.21 2.44
C ALA A 56 4.96 -3.18 3.27
N PRO A 57 4.46 -3.70 4.41
CA PRO A 57 5.26 -4.38 5.44
C PRO A 57 6.34 -5.20 4.77
N ALA A 58 7.57 -4.67 4.81
CA ALA A 58 8.70 -5.16 4.06
C ALA A 58 8.70 -6.67 4.18
N ALA A 59 8.54 -7.37 3.04
CA ALA A 59 8.45 -8.81 2.88
C ALA A 59 9.03 -9.55 4.10
N ARG A 60 8.25 -9.64 5.17
CA ARG A 60 8.68 -10.26 6.43
C ARG A 60 8.56 -11.71 6.10
N ALA A 61 9.64 -12.27 5.55
CA ALA A 61 9.78 -13.59 4.93
C ALA A 61 8.47 -14.39 5.05
N CYS A 62 7.49 -14.07 4.21
CA CYS A 62 6.25 -14.82 4.19
C CYS A 62 6.68 -16.21 3.71
N ARG A 63 6.64 -17.17 4.64
CA ARG A 63 7.02 -18.54 4.34
C ARG A 63 5.82 -19.21 3.64
N PRO A 64 6.07 -20.22 2.80
CA PRO A 64 5.02 -21.10 2.33
C PRO A 64 4.13 -21.57 3.48
N LEU A 65 2.82 -21.41 3.33
CA LEU A 65 1.82 -21.89 4.27
C LEU A 65 1.77 -23.41 4.22
N SER A 66 1.71 -24.03 5.39
CA SER A 66 1.55 -25.49 5.55
C SER A 66 0.13 -25.84 5.96
N ASP A 67 -0.59 -24.92 6.60
CA ASP A 67 -2.00 -25.06 6.98
C ASP A 67 -2.89 -25.04 5.71
N PRO A 68 -3.67 -26.11 5.45
CA PRO A 68 -4.49 -26.20 4.24
C PRO A 68 -5.58 -25.12 4.14
N GLU A 69 -6.18 -24.72 5.26
CA GLU A 69 -7.23 -23.70 5.28
C GLU A 69 -6.65 -22.30 5.06
N ALA A 70 -5.51 -21.99 5.69
CA ALA A 70 -4.78 -20.76 5.43
C ALA A 70 -4.33 -20.70 3.97
N PHE A 71 -3.76 -21.78 3.43
CA PHE A 71 -3.34 -21.87 2.03
C PHE A 71 -4.51 -21.61 1.08
N ARG A 72 -5.66 -22.27 1.29
CA ARG A 72 -6.85 -22.11 0.45
C ARG A 72 -7.30 -20.66 0.37
N VAL A 73 -7.40 -19.97 1.51
CA VAL A 73 -7.84 -18.56 1.54
C VAL A 73 -6.78 -17.63 0.93
N ALA A 74 -5.49 -17.85 1.21
CA ALA A 74 -4.41 -17.07 0.60
C ALA A 74 -4.38 -17.21 -0.93
N TYR A 75 -4.58 -18.43 -1.44
CA TYR A 75 -4.67 -18.70 -2.87
C TYR A 75 -5.87 -17.99 -3.52
N GLN A 76 -7.04 -18.05 -2.90
CA GLN A 76 -8.24 -17.35 -3.40
C GLN A 76 -8.03 -15.83 -3.45
N LEU A 77 -7.43 -15.24 -2.41
CA LEU A 77 -7.07 -13.82 -2.42
C LEU A 77 -6.07 -13.49 -3.53
N TRP A 78 -5.04 -14.33 -3.71
CA TRP A 78 -4.03 -14.15 -4.76
C TRP A 78 -4.65 -14.19 -6.17
N VAL A 79 -5.52 -15.16 -6.45
CA VAL A 79 -6.24 -15.23 -7.73
C VAL A 79 -7.02 -13.94 -7.98
N GLU A 80 -7.83 -13.51 -7.00
CA GLU A 80 -8.66 -12.31 -7.15
C GLU A 80 -7.83 -11.02 -7.31
N MET A 81 -6.64 -10.95 -6.70
CA MET A 81 -5.75 -9.79 -6.89
C MET A 81 -5.06 -9.80 -8.25
N THR A 82 -4.66 -10.96 -8.77
CA THR A 82 -3.91 -11.10 -10.04
C THR A 82 -4.78 -10.99 -11.28
N THR A 83 -6.06 -11.36 -11.20
CA THR A 83 -6.97 -11.34 -12.35
C THR A 83 -7.80 -10.05 -12.45
N ARG A 84 -7.62 -9.12 -11.52
CA ARG A 84 -8.31 -7.83 -11.48
C ARG A 84 -7.35 -6.67 -11.75
N LYS A 85 -7.91 -5.50 -12.11
CA LYS A 85 -7.18 -4.22 -12.21
C LYS A 85 -6.79 -3.67 -10.83
N LEU A 86 -6.17 -4.51 -10.01
CA LEU A 86 -5.84 -4.27 -8.60
C LEU A 86 -4.40 -4.67 -8.33
N GLY A 87 -4.01 -5.88 -8.73
CA GLY A 87 -2.62 -6.37 -8.72
C GLY A 87 -1.88 -6.15 -10.04
N LEU A 88 -2.58 -5.79 -11.12
CA LEU A 88 -1.97 -5.40 -12.39
C LEU A 88 -1.52 -3.93 -12.36
N PRO A 89 -0.42 -3.57 -13.05
CA PRO A 89 -0.01 -2.17 -13.21
C PRO A 89 -1.14 -1.35 -13.87
N ILE A 90 -1.46 -0.21 -13.27
CA ILE A 90 -2.44 0.74 -13.84
C ILE A 90 -1.76 1.58 -14.92
N ASP A 91 -2.41 1.70 -16.07
CA ASP A 91 -2.04 2.64 -17.12
C ASP A 91 -3.16 3.65 -17.36
N LEU A 92 -3.04 4.85 -16.79
CA LEU A 92 -4.05 5.91 -16.88
C LEU A 92 -4.26 6.47 -18.30
N ARG A 93 -3.44 6.06 -19.28
CA ARG A 93 -3.68 6.36 -20.70
C ARG A 93 -4.78 5.48 -21.30
N HIS A 94 -4.99 4.29 -20.73
CA HIS A 94 -5.94 3.31 -21.23
C HIS A 94 -7.04 2.97 -20.20
N ASP A 95 -6.70 2.99 -18.92
CA ASP A 95 -7.59 2.67 -17.82
C ASP A 95 -8.49 3.85 -17.42
N LEU A 96 -9.76 3.53 -17.21
CA LEU A 96 -10.72 4.44 -16.61
C LEU A 96 -10.76 4.29 -15.09
N VAL A 97 -10.65 5.41 -14.39
CA VAL A 97 -10.69 5.46 -12.91
C VAL A 97 -12.00 4.88 -12.37
N ALA A 98 -13.12 5.09 -13.07
CA ALA A 98 -14.40 4.51 -12.69
C ALA A 98 -14.36 2.97 -12.66
N ASP A 99 -13.82 2.34 -13.72
CA ASP A 99 -13.68 0.89 -13.84
C ASP A 99 -12.71 0.32 -12.80
N LEU A 100 -11.62 1.05 -12.52
CA LEU A 100 -10.68 0.69 -11.45
C LEU A 100 -11.41 0.66 -10.11
N TYR A 101 -12.23 1.67 -9.81
CA TYR A 101 -13.02 1.70 -8.57
C TYR A 101 -14.08 0.60 -8.50
N ASP A 102 -14.73 0.24 -9.60
CA ASP A 102 -15.67 -0.88 -9.62
C ASP A 102 -14.94 -2.20 -9.29
N SER A 103 -13.80 -2.43 -9.93
CA SER A 103 -12.93 -3.58 -9.67
C SER A 103 -12.46 -3.64 -8.21
N TRP A 104 -11.98 -2.51 -7.67
CA TRP A 104 -11.43 -2.42 -6.30
C TRP A 104 -12.50 -2.61 -5.23
N TYR A 105 -13.68 -2.00 -5.42
CA TYR A 105 -14.78 -2.14 -4.48
C TYR A 105 -15.39 -3.55 -4.50
N ALA A 106 -15.50 -4.16 -5.69
CA ALA A 106 -15.91 -5.56 -5.81
C ALA A 106 -14.95 -6.51 -5.09
N PHE A 107 -13.63 -6.32 -5.25
CA PHE A 107 -12.63 -7.06 -4.50
C PHE A 107 -12.75 -6.83 -2.99
N PHE A 108 -12.93 -5.58 -2.55
CA PHE A 108 -13.08 -5.25 -1.12
C PHE A 108 -14.20 -6.05 -0.45
N LYS A 109 -15.35 -6.20 -1.13
CA LYS A 109 -16.46 -7.04 -0.64
C LYS A 109 -16.07 -8.51 -0.59
N LEU A 110 -15.54 -9.04 -1.69
CA LEU A 110 -15.19 -10.45 -1.82
C LEU A 110 -14.12 -10.86 -0.79
N ALA A 111 -13.05 -10.08 -0.67
CA ALA A 111 -11.96 -10.35 0.26
C ALA A 111 -12.45 -10.33 1.72
N ARG A 112 -13.41 -9.47 2.08
CA ARG A 112 -14.03 -9.51 3.42
C ARG A 112 -14.76 -10.83 3.68
N GLU A 113 -15.50 -11.34 2.70
CA GLU A 113 -16.18 -12.63 2.83
C GLU A 113 -15.18 -13.79 2.93
N LEU A 114 -14.12 -13.79 2.12
CA LEU A 114 -13.05 -14.79 2.21
C LEU A 114 -12.38 -14.80 3.59
N VAL A 115 -12.04 -13.64 4.14
CA VAL A 115 -11.39 -13.51 5.45
C VAL A 115 -12.25 -14.07 6.57
N LYS A 116 -13.59 -13.92 6.51
CA LYS A 116 -14.50 -14.51 7.49
C LYS A 116 -14.47 -16.03 7.50
N THR A 117 -14.04 -16.67 6.40
CA THR A 117 -13.95 -18.14 6.33
C THR A 117 -12.73 -18.72 7.03
N ILE A 118 -11.78 -17.89 7.48
CA ILE A 118 -10.58 -18.35 8.19
C ILE A 118 -10.99 -18.90 9.56
N PRO A 119 -10.78 -20.21 9.84
CA PRO A 119 -11.33 -20.86 11.03
C PRO A 119 -10.45 -20.68 12.28
N LEU A 120 -10.11 -19.44 12.62
CA LEU A 120 -9.32 -19.10 13.83
C LEU A 120 -9.96 -19.60 15.13
N HIS A 121 -11.27 -19.85 15.14
CA HIS A 121 -11.98 -20.44 16.29
C HIS A 121 -11.63 -21.92 16.49
N ARG A 122 -11.19 -22.63 15.45
CA ARG A 122 -10.80 -24.05 15.52
C ARG A 122 -9.37 -24.22 16.00
N ASP A 123 -8.47 -23.35 15.53
CA ASP A 123 -7.10 -23.28 16.02
C ASP A 123 -6.71 -21.82 16.28
N PRO A 124 -7.00 -21.31 17.49
CA PRO A 124 -6.55 -20.00 17.88
C PRO A 124 -5.02 -19.91 17.94
N ALA A 125 -4.26 -20.98 18.13
CA ALA A 125 -2.81 -20.89 18.24
C ALA A 125 -2.12 -20.80 16.86
N SER A 126 -2.83 -21.02 15.75
CA SER A 126 -2.29 -20.98 14.40
C SER A 126 -1.70 -19.61 14.03
N GLU A 127 -0.37 -19.53 13.98
CA GLU A 127 0.35 -18.33 13.55
C GLU A 127 0.11 -18.04 12.06
N GLU A 128 -0.03 -19.07 11.23
CA GLU A 128 -0.29 -18.95 9.79
C GLU A 128 -1.64 -18.28 9.51
N MET A 129 -2.71 -18.72 10.19
CA MET A 129 -4.03 -18.10 10.06
C MET A 129 -4.03 -16.65 10.58
N ARG A 130 -3.35 -16.39 11.70
CA ARG A 130 -3.22 -15.02 12.26
C ARG A 130 -2.45 -14.10 11.31
N GLN A 131 -1.37 -14.60 10.72
CA GLN A 131 -0.59 -13.87 9.72
C GLN A 131 -1.43 -13.55 8.49
N LEU A 132 -2.21 -14.52 8.00
CA LEU A 132 -3.10 -14.32 6.86
C LEU A 132 -4.20 -13.29 7.16
N VAL A 133 -4.83 -13.35 8.34
CA VAL A 133 -5.81 -12.34 8.77
C VAL A 133 -5.18 -10.96 8.83
N LYS A 134 -3.96 -10.86 9.37
CA LYS A 134 -3.23 -9.58 9.45
C LYS A 134 -2.94 -9.02 8.07
N LEU A 135 -2.43 -9.84 7.15
CA LEU A 135 -2.16 -9.43 5.77
C LEU A 135 -3.45 -8.98 5.06
N SER A 136 -4.52 -9.76 5.20
CA SER A 136 -5.80 -9.45 4.57
C SER A 136 -6.41 -8.15 5.11
N ARG A 137 -6.31 -7.89 6.42
CA ARG A 137 -6.71 -6.61 7.02
C ARG A 137 -5.87 -5.45 6.49
N ALA A 138 -4.56 -5.64 6.30
CA ALA A 138 -3.68 -4.60 5.74
C ALA A 138 -4.05 -4.28 4.29
N ILE A 139 -4.29 -5.30 3.45
CA ILE A 139 -4.79 -5.11 2.07
C ILE A 139 -6.07 -4.24 2.07
N LEU A 140 -7.05 -4.61 2.89
CA LEU A 140 -8.34 -3.93 2.93
C LEU A 140 -8.26 -2.52 3.50
N ASN A 141 -7.62 -2.35 4.66
CA ASN A 141 -7.69 -1.10 5.43
C ASN A 141 -6.53 -0.14 5.16
N GLU A 142 -5.39 -0.62 4.68
CA GLU A 142 -4.20 0.22 4.40
C GLU A 142 -3.93 0.29 2.89
N GLY A 143 -4.22 -0.78 2.15
CA GLY A 143 -4.10 -0.82 0.69
C GLY A 143 -5.22 -0.05 -0.01
N LEU A 144 -6.47 -0.45 0.25
CA LEU A 144 -7.63 0.01 -0.54
C LEU A 144 -8.41 1.15 0.10
N ARG A 145 -8.84 0.96 1.35
CA ARG A 145 -9.80 1.84 2.02
C ARG A 145 -9.40 3.32 1.99
N PRO A 146 -8.16 3.73 2.33
CA PRO A 146 -7.84 5.15 2.41
C PRO A 146 -8.02 5.86 1.07
N HIS A 147 -7.65 5.18 -0.02
CA HIS A 147 -7.79 5.72 -1.37
C HIS A 147 -9.27 5.79 -1.79
N LEU A 148 -10.03 4.71 -1.59
CA LEU A 148 -11.44 4.65 -1.97
C LEU A 148 -12.28 5.68 -1.19
N GLU A 149 -12.08 5.80 0.12
CA GLU A 149 -12.78 6.78 0.96
C GLU A 149 -12.47 8.22 0.52
N GLN A 150 -11.22 8.51 0.17
CA GLN A 150 -10.81 9.85 -0.25
C GLN A 150 -11.33 10.24 -1.64
N TRP A 151 -11.27 9.33 -2.62
CA TRP A 151 -11.43 9.72 -4.03
C TRP A 151 -12.66 9.16 -4.72
N GLN A 152 -13.15 7.97 -4.33
CA GLN A 152 -14.16 7.25 -5.12
C GLN A 152 -15.46 8.06 -5.26
N ALA A 153 -16.00 8.55 -4.15
CA ALA A 153 -17.24 9.32 -4.15
C ALA A 153 -17.09 10.64 -4.90
N ARG A 154 -16.01 11.39 -4.62
CA ARG A 154 -15.73 12.70 -5.22
C ARG A 154 -15.62 12.61 -6.74
N PHE A 155 -14.85 11.63 -7.23
CA PHE A 155 -14.67 11.41 -8.65
C PHE A 155 -15.98 10.98 -9.33
N ARG A 156 -16.75 10.07 -8.72
CA ARG A 156 -18.04 9.63 -9.28
C ARG A 156 -19.07 10.73 -9.35
N VAL A 157 -19.19 11.54 -8.30
CA VAL A 157 -20.13 12.69 -8.28
C VAL A 157 -19.75 13.68 -9.38
N TRP A 158 -18.46 14.01 -9.50
CA TRP A 158 -17.99 14.90 -10.57
C TRP A 158 -18.27 14.32 -11.96
N LEU A 159 -18.00 13.03 -12.19
CA LEU A 159 -18.25 12.37 -13.47
C LEU A 159 -19.75 12.31 -13.81
N ALA A 160 -20.59 12.02 -12.81
CA ALA A 160 -22.06 11.97 -12.95
C ALA A 160 -22.67 13.35 -13.22
N ALA A 161 -22.07 14.42 -12.70
CA ALA A 161 -22.43 15.80 -13.03
C ALA A 161 -22.04 16.22 -14.46
N GLY A 162 -21.59 15.28 -15.29
CA GLY A 162 -21.18 15.50 -16.67
C GLY A 162 -19.69 15.84 -16.81
N GLY A 163 -18.90 15.76 -15.73
CA GLY A 163 -17.50 16.18 -15.71
C GLY A 163 -17.36 17.59 -16.29
N ASN A 164 -16.38 17.77 -17.18
CA ASN A 164 -16.16 19.02 -17.89
C ASN A 164 -16.70 18.99 -19.33
N ARG A 165 -17.75 18.20 -19.62
CA ARG A 165 -18.34 18.09 -20.97
C ARG A 165 -18.76 19.44 -21.58
N ALA A 166 -19.11 20.43 -20.75
CA ALA A 166 -19.43 21.78 -21.19
C ALA A 166 -18.22 22.52 -21.82
N LEU A 167 -16.99 22.14 -21.44
CA LEU A 167 -15.76 22.75 -21.95
C LEU A 167 -15.24 22.06 -23.22
N ALA A 168 -15.60 20.80 -23.46
CA ALA A 168 -15.09 20.03 -24.59
C ALA A 168 -16.00 18.83 -24.94
N PRO A 169 -17.01 19.02 -25.81
CA PRO A 169 -17.83 17.92 -26.31
C PRO A 169 -17.00 16.96 -27.19
N GLY A 170 -17.21 15.66 -27.03
CA GLY A 170 -16.55 14.62 -27.85
C GLY A 170 -15.18 14.14 -27.37
N LEU A 171 -14.70 14.58 -26.21
CA LEU A 171 -13.44 14.06 -25.66
C LEU A 171 -13.51 12.56 -25.36
N PRO A 172 -12.41 11.82 -25.61
CA PRO A 172 -12.26 10.46 -25.13
C PRO A 172 -12.45 10.38 -23.61
N PRO A 173 -13.04 9.29 -23.07
CA PRO A 173 -13.25 9.13 -21.63
C PRO A 173 -11.97 9.29 -20.78
N GLN A 174 -10.81 8.88 -21.30
CA GLN A 174 -9.51 8.98 -20.64
C GLN A 174 -9.02 10.43 -20.57
N GLU A 175 -9.26 11.23 -21.61
CA GLU A 175 -8.95 12.65 -21.58
C GLU A 175 -9.94 13.38 -20.67
N MET A 176 -11.21 13.00 -20.71
CA MET A 176 -12.23 13.55 -19.83
C MET A 176 -11.86 13.38 -18.36
N GLN A 177 -11.53 12.17 -17.90
CA GLN A 177 -11.15 11.95 -16.49
C GLN A 177 -9.95 12.78 -16.04
N SER A 178 -9.02 13.07 -16.95
CA SER A 178 -7.84 13.90 -16.66
C SER A 178 -8.18 15.35 -16.33
N GLN A 179 -9.40 15.79 -16.65
CA GLN A 179 -9.91 17.12 -16.33
C GLN A 179 -10.54 17.21 -14.94
N PHE A 180 -10.53 16.12 -14.16
CA PHE A 180 -10.95 16.18 -12.76
C PHE A 180 -10.12 17.26 -12.02
N PRO A 181 -10.73 18.17 -11.25
CA PRO A 181 -10.01 19.31 -10.66
C PRO A 181 -8.77 18.92 -9.82
N GLU A 182 -8.81 17.76 -9.17
CA GLU A 182 -7.70 17.23 -8.38
C GLU A 182 -7.00 16.04 -9.04
N TRP A 183 -7.03 15.96 -10.38
CA TRP A 183 -6.50 14.82 -11.14
C TRP A 183 -5.07 14.45 -10.75
N THR A 184 -4.17 15.42 -10.62
CA THR A 184 -2.77 15.17 -10.23
C THR A 184 -2.66 14.50 -8.86
N ALA A 185 -3.50 14.91 -7.90
CA ALA A 185 -3.48 14.33 -6.56
C ALA A 185 -4.12 12.93 -6.55
N LEU A 186 -5.25 12.76 -7.24
CA LEU A 186 -5.94 11.48 -7.39
C LEU A 186 -5.05 10.45 -8.07
N SER A 187 -4.53 10.76 -9.26
CA SER A 187 -3.72 9.84 -10.07
C SER A 187 -2.47 9.39 -9.33
N ARG A 188 -1.77 10.33 -8.67
CA ARG A 188 -0.61 10.02 -7.83
C ARG A 188 -0.95 9.05 -6.71
N ASP A 189 -2.03 9.29 -5.98
CA ASP A 189 -2.42 8.42 -4.86
C ASP A 189 -2.95 7.05 -5.33
N LEU A 190 -3.66 7.01 -6.46
CA LEU A 190 -4.13 5.78 -7.10
C LEU A 190 -2.96 4.87 -7.50
N LEU A 191 -1.95 5.44 -8.15
CA LEU A 191 -0.73 4.70 -8.52
C LEU A 191 0.06 4.26 -7.28
N ALA A 192 0.15 5.11 -6.25
CA ALA A 192 0.79 4.74 -4.99
C ALA A 192 0.04 3.60 -4.27
N ALA A 193 -1.29 3.60 -4.30
CA ALA A 193 -2.12 2.53 -3.77
C ALA A 193 -1.93 1.22 -4.55
N ASN A 194 -1.91 1.26 -5.88
CA ASN A 194 -1.61 0.10 -6.73
C ASN A 194 -0.22 -0.48 -6.45
N GLN A 195 0.79 0.38 -6.22
CA GLN A 195 2.12 -0.07 -5.83
C GLN A 195 2.12 -0.77 -4.46
N ARG A 196 1.39 -0.25 -3.46
CA ARG A 196 1.23 -0.92 -2.16
C ARG A 196 0.56 -2.29 -2.31
N LEU A 197 -0.46 -2.38 -3.16
CA LEU A 197 -1.15 -3.64 -3.46
C LEU A 197 -0.23 -4.67 -4.12
N GLY A 198 0.68 -4.23 -5.01
CA GLY A 198 1.73 -5.08 -5.55
C GLY A 198 2.62 -5.70 -4.46
N GLY A 199 2.98 -4.93 -3.42
CA GLY A 199 3.73 -5.46 -2.28
C GLY A 199 2.98 -6.53 -1.47
N TYR A 200 1.65 -6.37 -1.31
CA TYR A 200 0.82 -7.40 -0.68
C TYR A 200 0.68 -8.65 -1.57
N LEU A 201 0.60 -8.46 -2.89
CA LEU A 201 0.56 -9.56 -3.84
C LEU A 201 1.82 -10.43 -3.75
N THR A 202 3.00 -9.81 -3.71
CA THR A 202 4.28 -10.54 -3.49
C THR A 202 4.27 -11.32 -2.17
N SER A 203 3.61 -10.79 -1.12
CA SER A 203 3.49 -11.48 0.16
C SER A 203 2.58 -12.72 0.04
N LEU A 204 1.46 -12.61 -0.67
CA LEU A 204 0.57 -13.75 -0.96
C LEU A 204 1.26 -14.81 -1.83
N GLU A 205 2.01 -14.39 -2.86
CA GLU A 205 2.81 -15.29 -3.71
C GLU A 205 3.79 -16.12 -2.89
N ALA A 206 4.48 -15.49 -1.94
CA ALA A 206 5.41 -16.18 -1.07
C ALA A 206 4.70 -17.17 -0.12
N MET A 207 3.48 -16.85 0.33
CA MET A 207 2.65 -17.75 1.14
C MET A 207 2.15 -18.98 0.38
N ILE A 208 1.83 -18.84 -0.91
CA ILE A 208 1.30 -19.96 -1.72
C ILE A 208 2.38 -20.72 -2.52
N ALA A 209 3.64 -20.27 -2.45
CA ALA A 209 4.74 -20.94 -3.12
C ALA A 209 4.88 -22.39 -2.62
N GLN A 210 5.17 -23.33 -3.53
CA GLN A 210 5.34 -24.73 -3.14
C GLN A 210 6.51 -24.87 -2.14
N PRO A 211 6.36 -25.60 -1.02
CA PRO A 211 7.50 -25.97 -0.20
C PRO A 211 8.44 -26.81 -1.06
N ARG A 212 9.68 -26.34 -1.26
CA ARG A 212 10.72 -27.12 -1.95
C ARG A 212 10.82 -28.46 -1.24
N LYS A 213 10.36 -29.55 -1.87
CA LYS A 213 10.60 -30.91 -1.37
C LYS A 213 12.10 -31.05 -1.15
N ALA A 214 12.53 -31.14 0.11
CA ALA A 214 13.90 -31.50 0.42
C ALA A 214 14.15 -32.83 -0.31
N ARG A 215 15.07 -32.82 -1.28
CA ARG A 215 15.51 -34.03 -1.98
C ARG A 215 15.98 -35.00 -0.88
N ARG A 216 15.14 -35.99 -0.53
CA ARG A 216 15.53 -37.09 0.36
C ARG A 216 16.77 -37.71 -0.27
N ARG A 217 17.96 -37.44 0.27
CA ARG A 217 19.18 -38.19 -0.04
C ARG A 217 18.96 -39.62 0.45
N LYS A 218 18.31 -40.45 -0.38
CA LYS A 218 18.44 -41.90 -0.29
C LYS A 218 19.80 -42.26 -0.89
N ASN A 219 20.83 -42.35 -0.05
CA ASN A 219 21.94 -43.28 -0.23
C ASN A 219 22.07 -43.97 1.13
N ARG A 220 21.30 -45.03 1.40
CA ARG A 220 21.71 -46.42 1.16
C ARG A 220 23.17 -46.63 1.53
N SER A 221 23.36 -46.98 2.79
CA SER A 221 24.24 -48.08 3.18
C SER A 221 24.35 -49.13 2.07
N ARG A 222 25.53 -49.17 1.45
CA ARG A 222 26.20 -50.39 1.00
C ARG A 222 27.45 -50.39 1.87
N SER A 223 27.60 -51.17 2.94
CA SER A 223 27.66 -52.65 2.96
C SER A 223 28.47 -53.16 1.78
N ALA A 224 29.79 -53.01 1.90
CA ALA A 224 30.81 -53.98 1.49
C ALA A 224 32.04 -53.71 2.37
#